data_AF-A0A914YDU6-F1
#
_entry.id   AF-A0A914YDU6-F1
#
_cell.length_a   1.000
_cell.length_b   1.000
_cell.length_c   1.000
_cell.angle_alpha   90.00
_cell.angle_beta   90.00
_cell.angle_gamma   90.00
#
_symmetry.space_group_name_H-M   'P 1'
#
loop_
_entity.id
_entity.type
_entity.pdbx_description
1 polymer ?
#
loop_
_entity_poly.entity_id
_entity_poly.type
_entity_poly.pdbx_seq_one_letter_code
_entity_poly.pdbx_strand_id
1 'polypeptide(L)'
;MINACLIHNLRNNSHLVYSILYNRELFEQFHNHPMFQDLVWNVYMVINHFSTIVQDAKVTSVDAVHETIAKAAIQWPTDKLKKFPELKFKYVEDENTVDFFVPYIWRLISQSNGTYFPSETIKLFQPNN
;
A
#
# COMPACT_ATOMS: atom_id res chain seq x y z
N MET A 1 -0.46 0.41 2.86
CA MET A 1 -1.90 0.04 2.85
C MET A 1 -2.26 -0.96 3.94
N ILE A 2 -1.66 -2.16 4.01
CA ILE A 2 -2.06 -3.19 4.99
C ILE A 2 -2.08 -2.68 6.44
N ASN A 3 -1.03 -1.97 6.89
CA ASN A 3 -0.97 -1.40 8.24
C ASN A 3 -2.11 -0.42 8.55
N ALA A 4 -2.53 0.38 7.58
CA ALA A 4 -3.68 1.27 7.76
C ALA A 4 -4.98 0.45 7.92
N CYS A 5 -5.16 -0.63 7.17
CA CYS A 5 -6.30 -1.53 7.36
C CYS A 5 -6.29 -2.21 8.74
N LEU A 6 -5.11 -2.68 9.21
CA LEU A 6 -4.97 -3.30 10.53
C LEU A 6 -5.27 -2.34 11.69
N ILE A 7 -4.91 -1.06 11.52
CA ILE A 7 -5.15 -0.03 12.52
C ILE A 7 -6.61 0.44 12.47
N HIS A 8 -7.13 0.81 11.30
CA HIS A 8 -8.42 1.52 11.23
C HIS A 8 -9.62 0.61 11.03
N ASN A 9 -9.46 -0.54 10.39
CA ASN A 9 -10.59 -1.33 9.86
C ASN A 9 -10.59 -2.81 10.28
N LEU A 10 -9.62 -3.28 11.06
CA LEU A 10 -9.51 -4.71 11.40
C LEU A 10 -10.75 -5.26 12.11
N ARG A 11 -11.36 -4.48 13.02
CA ARG A 11 -12.56 -4.89 13.77
C ARG A 11 -13.75 -5.21 12.87
N ASN A 12 -13.82 -4.57 11.71
CA ASN A 12 -14.91 -4.72 10.75
C ASN A 12 -14.55 -5.66 9.60
N ASN A 13 -13.33 -6.24 9.60
CA ASN A 13 -12.83 -7.02 8.48
C ASN A 13 -12.19 -8.34 8.95
N SER A 14 -13.06 -9.28 9.38
CA SER A 14 -12.65 -10.63 9.77
C SER A 14 -12.06 -11.43 8.59
N HIS A 15 -12.49 -11.15 7.35
CA HIS A 15 -11.92 -11.77 6.14
C HIS A 15 -10.46 -11.40 5.91
N LEU A 16 -10.06 -10.16 6.22
CA LEU A 16 -8.66 -9.76 6.17
C LEU A 16 -7.83 -10.57 7.17
N VAL A 17 -8.31 -10.72 8.41
CA VAL A 17 -7.62 -11.50 9.45
C VAL A 17 -7.52 -12.97 9.03
N TYR A 18 -8.61 -13.56 8.54
CA TYR A 18 -8.62 -14.93 8.01
C TYR A 18 -7.60 -15.10 6.88
N SER A 19 -7.56 -14.16 5.93
CA SER A 19 -6.63 -14.20 4.79
C SER A 19 -5.17 -14.09 5.24
N ILE A 20 -4.89 -13.25 6.24
CA ILE A 20 -3.54 -13.10 6.83
C ILE A 20 -3.11 -14.40 7.53
N LEU A 21 -4.01 -15.04 8.29
CA LEU A 21 -3.73 -16.31 8.95
C LEU A 21 -3.49 -17.43 7.95
N TYR A 22 -4.34 -17.53 6.93
CA TYR A 22 -4.23 -18.54 5.88
C TYR A 22 -2.91 -18.40 5.10
N ASN A 23 -2.47 -17.18 4.81
CA ASN A 23 -1.25 -16.90 4.06
C ASN A 23 -0.08 -16.48 4.96
N ARG A 24 -0.04 -16.92 6.22
CA ARG A 24 0.98 -16.45 7.20
C ARG A 24 2.42 -16.67 6.74
N GLU A 25 2.66 -17.74 5.99
CA GLU A 25 3.97 -18.14 5.48
C GLU A 25 4.55 -17.10 4.51
N LEU A 26 3.70 -16.35 3.79
CA LEU A 26 4.14 -15.26 2.90
C LEU A 26 4.91 -14.17 3.65
N PHE A 27 4.68 -14.02 4.96
CA PHE A 27 5.32 -13.00 5.77
C PHE A 27 6.69 -13.44 6.32
N GLU A 28 6.95 -14.75 6.44
CA GLU A 28 8.18 -15.31 7.03
C GLU A 28 9.45 -14.83 6.33
N GLN A 29 9.43 -14.76 5.00
CA GLN A 29 10.55 -14.26 4.20
C GLN A 29 10.92 -12.80 4.48
N PHE A 30 9.97 -12.00 4.98
CA PHE A 30 10.18 -10.58 5.25
C PHE A 30 10.64 -10.31 6.68
N HIS A 31 10.57 -11.30 7.58
CA HIS A 31 10.96 -11.15 8.98
C HIS A 31 12.43 -10.73 9.17
N ASN A 32 13.31 -11.34 8.37
CA ASN A 32 14.75 -11.12 8.47
C ASN A 32 15.24 -9.93 7.66
N HIS A 33 14.37 -9.28 6.87
CA HIS A 33 14.76 -8.20 5.99
C HIS A 33 14.67 -6.85 6.73
N PRO A 34 15.80 -6.14 6.95
CA PRO A 34 15.85 -4.92 7.79
C PRO A 34 14.85 -3.84 7.36
N MET A 35 14.62 -3.69 6.06
CA MET A 35 13.68 -2.70 5.51
C MET A 35 12.20 -3.03 5.80
N PHE A 36 11.86 -4.30 6.02
CA PHE A 36 10.48 -4.75 6.17
C PHE A 36 10.09 -5.05 7.61
N GLN A 37 11.05 -5.13 8.54
CA GLN A 37 10.78 -5.50 9.94
C GLN A 37 9.68 -4.68 10.59
N ASP A 38 9.72 -3.35 10.43
CA ASP A 38 8.68 -2.48 10.97
C ASP A 38 7.33 -2.70 10.28
N LEU A 39 7.35 -2.88 8.96
CA LEU A 39 6.15 -3.06 8.15
C LEU A 39 5.40 -4.35 8.47
N VAL A 40 6.12 -5.45 8.76
CA VAL A 40 5.53 -6.76 9.08
C VAL A 40 5.21 -6.94 10.56
N TRP A 41 5.73 -6.09 11.45
CA TRP A 41 5.54 -6.22 12.89
C TRP A 41 4.05 -6.28 13.29
N ASN A 42 3.22 -5.36 12.77
CA ASN A 42 1.78 -5.36 13.04
C ASN A 42 1.09 -6.63 12.49
N VAL A 43 1.56 -7.15 11.35
CA VAL A 43 1.02 -8.37 10.76
C VAL A 43 1.30 -9.55 11.67
N TYR A 44 2.52 -9.68 12.20
CA TYR A 44 2.86 -10.73 13.15
C TYR A 44 2.08 -10.64 14.46
N MET A 45 1.84 -9.43 14.97
CA MET A 45 0.98 -9.23 16.14
C MET A 45 -0.43 -9.79 15.91
N VAL A 46 -1.00 -9.53 14.74
CA VAL A 46 -2.30 -10.08 14.34
C VAL A 46 -2.22 -11.61 14.20
N ILE A 47 -1.23 -12.13 13.49
CA ILE A 47 -1.05 -13.59 13.31
C ILE A 47 -0.98 -14.29 14.66
N ASN A 48 -0.11 -13.84 15.57
CA ASN A 48 0.11 -14.50 16.85
C ASN A 48 -1.13 -14.49 17.75
N HIS A 49 -1.81 -13.34 17.82
CA HIS A 49 -3.00 -13.19 18.66
C HIS A 49 -4.15 -14.07 18.17
N PHE A 50 -4.52 -13.96 16.89
CA PHE A 50 -5.66 -14.71 16.36
C PHE A 50 -5.34 -16.19 16.16
N SER A 51 -4.08 -16.57 15.90
CA SER A 51 -3.68 -17.99 15.88
C SER A 51 -3.92 -18.66 17.22
N THR A 52 -3.55 -17.99 18.32
CA THR A 52 -3.78 -18.50 19.69
C THR A 52 -5.27 -18.71 19.95
N ILE A 53 -6.10 -17.71 19.63
CA ILE A 53 -7.54 -17.78 19.85
C ILE A 53 -8.20 -18.90 19.04
N VAL A 54 -7.83 -19.04 17.77
CA VAL A 54 -8.39 -20.08 16.89
C VAL A 54 -7.94 -21.47 17.35
N GLN A 55 -6.71 -21.62 17.81
CA GLN A 55 -6.20 -22.88 18.37
C GLN A 55 -6.91 -23.26 19.67
N ASP A 56 -7.10 -22.30 20.58
CA ASP A 56 -7.79 -22.52 21.87
C ASP A 56 -9.27 -22.88 21.68
N ALA A 57 -9.92 -22.28 20.68
CA ALA A 57 -11.31 -22.56 20.34
C ALA A 57 -11.51 -23.95 19.70
N LYS A 58 -10.42 -24.63 19.26
CA LYS A 58 -10.45 -25.96 18.61
C LYS A 58 -11.50 -26.08 17.49
N VAL A 59 -11.69 -24.99 16.76
CA VAL A 59 -12.68 -24.90 15.68
C VAL A 59 -12.21 -25.66 14.45
N THR A 60 -13.11 -26.44 13.84
CA THR A 60 -12.82 -27.30 12.69
C THR A 60 -13.51 -26.87 11.40
N SER A 61 -14.57 -26.05 11.47
CA SER A 61 -15.26 -25.51 10.29
C SER A 61 -14.82 -24.09 9.97
N VAL A 62 -14.82 -23.75 8.68
CA VAL A 62 -14.47 -22.40 8.19
C VAL A 62 -15.40 -21.34 8.78
N ASP A 63 -16.70 -21.63 8.88
CA ASP A 63 -17.68 -20.71 9.47
C ASP A 63 -17.40 -20.46 10.96
N ALA A 64 -17.03 -21.50 11.72
CA ALA A 64 -16.69 -21.36 13.13
C ALA A 64 -15.38 -20.58 13.34
N VAL A 65 -14.39 -20.74 12.44
CA VAL A 65 -13.18 -19.91 12.42
C VAL A 65 -13.56 -18.45 12.18
N HIS A 66 -14.42 -18.17 11.19
CA HIS A 66 -14.87 -16.81 10.89
C HIS A 66 -15.59 -16.16 12.07
N GLU A 67 -16.50 -16.87 12.72
CA GLU A 67 -17.24 -16.37 13.89
C GLU A 67 -16.30 -16.12 15.07
N THR A 68 -15.33 -17.02 15.30
CA THR A 68 -14.31 -16.87 16.35
C THR A 68 -13.46 -15.63 16.11
N ILE A 69 -12.98 -15.44 14.88
CA ILE A 69 -12.22 -14.24 14.49
C ILE A 69 -13.08 -12.99 14.68
N ALA A 70 -14.34 -12.98 14.24
CA ALA A 70 -15.23 -11.83 14.36
C ALA A 70 -15.45 -11.43 15.83
N LYS A 71 -15.66 -12.40 16.72
CA LYS A 71 -15.79 -12.15 18.17
C LYS A 71 -14.50 -11.57 18.77
N ALA A 72 -13.36 -12.16 18.42
CA ALA A 72 -12.06 -11.70 18.92
C ALA A 72 -11.67 -10.31 18.40
N ALA A 73 -12.03 -9.99 17.15
CA ALA A 73 -11.69 -8.71 16.53
C ALA A 73 -12.29 -7.51 17.26
N ILE A 74 -13.42 -7.67 17.94
CA ILE A 74 -14.04 -6.61 18.77
C ILE A 74 -13.11 -6.18 19.91
N GLN A 75 -12.41 -7.14 20.52
CA GLN A 75 -11.52 -6.92 21.66
C GLN A 75 -10.07 -6.61 21.21
N TRP A 76 -9.83 -6.48 19.91
CA TRP A 76 -8.49 -6.24 19.37
C TRP A 76 -7.88 -4.92 19.91
N PRO A 77 -6.70 -4.98 20.58
CA PRO A 77 -6.04 -3.82 21.14
C PRO A 77 -5.24 -3.07 20.06
N THR A 78 -5.95 -2.33 19.22
CA THR A 78 -5.37 -1.53 18.13
C THR A 78 -4.31 -0.52 18.61
N ASP A 79 -4.41 -0.07 19.85
CA ASP A 79 -3.46 0.83 20.53
C ASP A 79 -2.05 0.25 20.64
N LYS A 80 -1.91 -1.08 20.65
CA LYS A 80 -0.62 -1.77 20.68
C LYS A 80 0.07 -1.83 19.31
N LEU A 81 -0.60 -1.45 18.23
CA LEU A 81 -0.02 -1.47 16.89
C LEU A 81 0.96 -0.32 16.68
N LYS A 82 2.07 -0.59 15.97
CA LYS A 82 2.99 0.45 15.50
C LYS A 82 2.22 1.40 14.60
N LYS A 83 2.24 2.68 14.99
CA LYS A 83 1.64 3.76 14.21
C LYS A 83 2.59 4.14 13.09
N PHE A 84 2.09 4.13 11.87
CA PHE A 84 2.80 4.64 10.72
C PHE A 84 2.40 6.10 10.50
N PRO A 85 3.31 6.94 9.97
CA PRO A 85 2.92 8.25 9.48
C PRO A 85 1.76 8.09 8.51
N GLU A 86 0.72 8.91 8.66
CA GLU A 86 -0.32 8.97 7.64
C GLU A 86 0.33 9.33 6.30
N LEU A 87 0.04 8.54 5.26
CA LEU A 87 0.43 8.92 3.91
C LEU A 87 -0.35 10.16 3.51
N LYS A 88 0.31 11.31 3.63
CA LYS A 88 -0.19 12.59 3.13
C LYS A 88 0.25 12.70 1.68
N PHE A 89 -0.62 12.31 0.77
CA PHE A 89 -0.47 12.64 -0.64
C PHE A 89 -0.85 14.12 -0.81
N LYS A 90 0.12 15.00 -0.67
CA LYS A 90 -0.05 16.40 -1.05
C LYS A 90 0.34 16.52 -2.53
N TYR A 91 -0.50 17.15 -3.33
CA TYR A 91 -0.06 17.63 -4.63
C TYR A 91 1.07 18.63 -4.38
N VAL A 92 2.28 18.25 -4.79
CA VAL A 92 3.43 19.14 -4.81
C VAL A 92 3.45 19.68 -6.24
N GLU A 93 3.13 20.95 -6.41
CA GLU A 93 3.48 21.67 -7.63
C GLU A 93 5.01 21.68 -7.69
N ASP A 94 5.58 20.93 -8.64
CA ASP A 94 6.99 21.06 -8.95
C ASP A 94 7.17 22.41 -9.65
N GLU A 95 7.93 23.32 -9.05
CA GLU A 95 8.19 24.64 -9.64
C GLU A 95 8.86 24.51 -11.01
N ASN A 96 9.57 23.40 -11.28
CA ASN A 96 10.22 23.11 -12.55
C ASN A 96 9.34 22.31 -13.53
N THR A 97 8.04 22.20 -13.28
CA THR A 97 7.09 21.58 -14.22
C THR A 97 7.20 22.18 -15.63
N VAL A 98 7.51 23.47 -15.74
CA VAL A 98 7.70 24.20 -17.01
C VAL A 98 8.78 23.55 -17.88
N ASP A 99 9.90 23.13 -17.31
CA ASP A 99 11.02 22.53 -18.05
C ASP A 99 10.68 21.18 -18.68
N PHE A 100 9.68 20.48 -18.12
CA PHE A 100 9.17 19.24 -18.69
C PHE A 100 8.01 19.49 -19.67
N PHE A 101 7.00 20.23 -19.24
CA PHE A 101 5.76 20.36 -20.00
C PHE A 101 5.91 21.26 -21.22
N VAL A 102 6.69 22.34 -21.16
CA VAL A 102 6.86 23.24 -22.30
C VAL A 102 7.52 22.52 -23.48
N PRO A 103 8.68 21.84 -23.34
CA PRO A 103 9.26 21.07 -24.44
C PRO A 103 8.35 19.96 -24.95
N TYR A 104 7.66 19.26 -24.05
CA TYR A 104 6.76 18.17 -24.40
C TYR A 104 5.56 18.64 -25.24
N ILE A 105 4.90 19.73 -24.83
CA ILE A 105 3.75 20.30 -25.55
C ILE A 105 4.19 20.79 -26.93
N TRP A 106 5.32 21.48 -27.04
CA TRP A 106 5.85 21.93 -28.33
C TRP A 106 6.22 20.77 -29.26
N ARG A 107 6.74 19.67 -28.72
CA ARG A 107 6.97 18.43 -29.48
C ARG A 107 5.66 17.86 -30.02
N LEU A 108 4.61 17.79 -29.21
CA LEU A 108 3.30 17.30 -29.65
C LEU A 108 2.70 18.19 -30.75
N ILE A 109 2.77 19.50 -30.58
CA ILE A 109 2.29 20.48 -31.57
C ILE A 109 3.04 20.30 -32.89
N SER A 110 4.38 20.17 -32.84
CA SER A 110 5.22 19.95 -34.03
C SER A 110 4.95 18.62 -34.73
N GLN A 111 4.53 17.59 -34.00
CA GLN A 111 4.19 16.28 -34.56
C GLN A 111 2.74 16.21 -35.08
N SER A 112 1.87 17.11 -34.60
CA SER A 112 0.48 17.17 -35.05
C SER A 112 0.36 17.88 -36.40
N ASN A 113 -0.39 17.30 -37.34
CA ASN A 113 -0.51 17.77 -38.73
C ASN A 113 -1.31 19.09 -38.93
N GLY A 114 -1.40 19.96 -37.92
CA GLY A 114 -2.17 21.20 -37.98
C GLY A 114 -1.43 22.40 -38.57
N THR A 115 -0.11 22.44 -38.43
CA THR A 115 0.75 23.57 -38.85
C THR A 115 2.10 23.05 -39.35
N TYR A 116 2.51 23.46 -40.55
CA TYR A 116 3.81 23.07 -41.11
C TYR A 116 4.92 23.87 -40.42
N PHE A 117 5.73 23.17 -39.61
CA PHE A 117 6.89 23.71 -38.93
C PHE A 117 8.16 23.21 -39.65
N PRO A 118 8.85 24.05 -40.44
CA PRO A 118 10.05 23.62 -41.16
C PRO A 118 11.16 23.27 -40.16
N SER A 119 11.64 22.03 -40.21
CA SER A 119 12.68 21.55 -39.28
C SER A 119 14.02 22.27 -39.41
N GLU A 120 14.25 22.97 -40.53
CA GLU A 120 15.48 23.72 -40.81
C GLU A 120 15.51 25.11 -40.15
N THR A 121 14.36 25.68 -39.80
CA THR A 121 14.24 27.02 -39.22
C THR A 121 13.84 27.02 -37.76
N ILE A 122 13.47 25.85 -37.22
CA ILE A 122 12.93 25.72 -35.86
C ILE A 122 13.86 24.87 -35.02
N LYS A 123 14.36 25.47 -33.94
CA LYS A 123 15.07 24.77 -32.88
C LYS A 123 14.08 24.47 -31.75
N LEU A 124 13.59 23.23 -31.70
CA LEU A 124 12.89 22.74 -30.51
C LEU A 124 13.91 22.50 -29.40
N PHE A 125 13.56 22.85 -28.16
CA PHE A 125 14.40 22.79 -26.96
C PHE A 125 15.31 21.56 -26.98
N GLN A 126 16.62 21.76 -26.93
CA GLN A 126 17.55 20.65 -26.78
C GLN A 126 17.42 20.13 -25.34
N PRO A 127 17.22 18.82 -25.11
CA PRO A 127 17.34 18.29 -23.77
C PRO A 127 18.77 18.58 -23.31
N ASN A 128 18.91 19.37 -22.25
CA ASN A 128 20.22 19.65 -21.66
C ASN A 128 20.91 18.31 -21.32
N ASN A 129 22.21 18.23 -21.64
CA ASN A 129 23.12 17.18 -21.19
C ASN A 129 23.09 17.04 -19.65
#